data_AF-A0A0F3MU65-F1
#
_entry.id   AF-A0A0F3MU65-F1
#
_cell.length_a   1.000
_cell.length_b   1.000
_cell.length_c   1.000
_cell.angle_alpha   90.00
_cell.angle_beta   90.00
_cell.angle_gamma   90.00
#
_symmetry.space_group_name_H-M   'P 1'
#
loop_
_entity.id
_entity.type
_entity.pdbx_description
1 polymer ?
#
loop_
_entity_poly.entity_id
_entity_poly.type
_entity_poly.pdbx_seq_one_letter_code
_entity_poly.pdbx_strand_id
1 'polypeptide(L)'
;MTLKFLAGIVNNDNNQELIEIFWEAVTCNVDGILELGIERKIILLMHLLAQSKINGKFDNRIPNLTQIQNLIDDIVLKDITIWEQHIIDSGYLSEKIIKTVNEKLRKSKTDFQELKASVGIITSLVNRHEWGSKTKVYTRLISLLKV
;
A
#
# COMPACT_ATOMS: atom_id res chain seq x y z
N MET A 1 15.62 5.17 0.77
CA MET A 1 15.94 4.45 2.03
C MET A 1 15.88 5.39 3.24
N THR A 2 16.53 6.56 3.20
CA THR A 2 16.54 7.56 4.29
C THR A 2 15.15 8.04 4.71
N LEU A 3 14.31 8.53 3.78
CA LEU A 3 12.95 9.00 4.13
C LEU A 3 12.06 7.89 4.71
N LYS A 4 12.20 6.65 4.22
CA LYS A 4 11.48 5.50 4.74
C LYS A 4 11.88 5.24 6.20
N PHE A 5 13.18 5.22 6.48
CA PHE A 5 13.68 5.06 7.85
C PHE A 5 13.19 6.18 8.78
N LEU A 6 13.24 7.44 8.33
CA LEU A 6 12.73 8.59 9.09
C LEU A 6 11.23 8.50 9.36
N ALA A 7 10.41 8.12 8.37
CA ALA A 7 8.98 7.91 8.59
C ALA A 7 8.74 6.85 9.68
N GLY A 8 9.53 5.78 9.70
CA GLY A 8 9.48 4.78 10.76
C GLY A 8 9.83 5.34 12.15
N ILE A 9 10.90 6.15 12.26
CA ILE A 9 11.30 6.77 13.53
C ILE A 9 10.24 7.76 14.01
N VAL A 10 9.87 8.70 13.14
CA VAL A 10 8.95 9.80 13.48
C VAL A 10 7.59 9.25 13.91
N ASN A 11 7.06 8.25 13.22
CA ASN A 11 5.79 7.65 13.61
C ASN A 11 5.89 6.76 14.86
N ASN A 12 7.06 6.27 15.26
CA ASN A 12 7.21 5.60 16.57
C ASN A 12 7.47 6.59 17.72
N ASP A 13 7.70 7.86 17.42
CA ASP A 13 7.78 8.91 18.43
C ASP A 13 6.38 9.24 18.98
N ASN A 14 6.34 9.77 20.21
CA ASN A 14 5.10 10.21 20.86
C ASN A 14 4.81 11.70 20.58
N ASN A 15 5.71 12.41 19.92
CA ASN A 15 5.58 13.82 19.59
C ASN A 15 4.69 14.04 18.35
N GLN A 16 3.46 14.51 18.59
CA GLN A 16 2.48 14.82 17.54
C GLN A 16 2.99 15.90 16.56
N GLU A 17 3.61 16.96 17.09
CA GLU A 17 4.11 18.09 16.28
C GLU A 17 5.18 17.62 15.29
N LEU A 18 6.06 16.71 15.72
CA LEU A 18 7.09 16.13 14.85
C LEU A 18 6.48 15.30 13.71
N ILE A 19 5.42 14.53 14.00
CA ILE A 19 4.70 13.74 13.01
C ILE A 19 4.04 14.65 11.99
N GLU A 20 3.35 15.70 12.45
CA GLU A 20 2.69 16.67 11.58
C GLU A 20 3.70 17.37 10.67
N ILE A 21 4.77 17.95 11.22
CA ILE A 21 5.82 18.64 10.46
C ILE A 21 6.44 17.72 9.39
N PHE A 22 6.77 16.48 9.76
CA PHE A 22 7.35 15.54 8.82
C PHE A 22 6.41 15.24 7.65
N TRP A 23 5.15 14.91 7.96
CA TRP A 23 4.18 14.52 6.94
C TRP A 23 3.74 15.69 6.08
N GLU A 24 3.63 16.89 6.65
CA GLU A 24 3.42 18.13 5.89
C GLU A 24 4.59 18.38 4.95
N ALA A 25 5.84 18.35 5.41
CA ALA A 25 7.00 18.57 4.55
C ALA A 25 7.10 17.56 3.39
N VAL A 26 6.74 16.29 3.64
CA VAL A 26 6.77 15.23 2.62
C VAL A 26 5.62 15.35 1.61
N THR A 27 4.42 15.74 2.06
CA THR A 27 3.21 15.74 1.23
C THR A 27 3.00 17.08 0.52
N CYS A 28 3.22 18.17 1.27
CA CYS A 28 3.29 19.55 0.84
C CYS A 28 4.76 19.88 0.55
N ASN A 29 5.26 19.36 -0.57
CA ASN A 29 6.53 19.81 -1.14
C ASN A 29 6.37 21.22 -1.75
N VAL A 30 5.99 22.20 -0.91
CA VAL A 30 5.65 23.58 -1.32
C VAL A 30 6.85 24.25 -2.00
N ASP A 31 8.06 23.91 -1.57
CA ASP A 31 9.32 24.46 -2.09
C ASP A 31 9.88 23.70 -3.31
N GLY A 32 9.19 22.66 -3.80
CA GLY A 32 9.62 21.94 -5.00
C GLY A 32 10.85 21.05 -4.82
N ILE A 33 11.44 20.93 -3.62
CA ILE A 33 12.67 20.16 -3.34
C ILE A 33 12.58 18.71 -3.87
N LEU A 34 11.40 18.10 -3.78
CA LEU A 34 11.07 16.81 -4.40
C LEU A 34 10.22 17.00 -5.66
N GLU A 35 10.80 17.48 -6.77
CA GLU A 35 10.14 17.52 -8.09
C GLU A 35 9.91 16.09 -8.62
N LEU A 36 8.88 15.44 -8.11
CA LEU A 36 8.49 14.10 -8.49
C LEU A 36 7.28 14.16 -9.42
N GLY A 37 7.39 13.53 -10.58
CA GLY A 37 6.23 13.18 -11.38
C GLY A 37 5.24 12.34 -10.54
N ILE A 38 3.96 12.39 -10.91
CA ILE A 38 2.87 11.77 -10.14
C ILE A 38 3.17 10.32 -9.76
N GLU A 39 3.71 9.52 -10.68
CA GLU A 39 4.07 8.12 -10.44
C GLU A 39 5.07 7.97 -9.29
N ARG A 40 6.19 8.70 -9.34
CA ARG A 40 7.21 8.67 -8.29
C ARG A 40 6.68 9.17 -6.95
N LYS A 41 5.77 10.14 -6.97
CA LYS A 41 5.08 10.62 -5.76
C LYS A 41 4.25 9.50 -5.13
N ILE A 42 3.51 8.75 -5.92
CA ILE A 42 2.70 7.61 -5.42
C ILE A 42 3.58 6.49 -4.87
N ILE A 43 4.65 6.13 -5.59
CA ILE A 43 5.63 5.14 -5.10
C ILE A 43 6.19 5.57 -3.74
N LEU A 44 6.63 6.84 -3.62
CA LEU A 44 7.15 7.37 -2.36
C LEU A 44 6.10 7.26 -1.24
N LEU A 45 4.89 7.77 -1.46
CA LEU A 45 3.83 7.76 -0.46
C LEU A 45 3.46 6.35 -0.01
N MET A 46 3.40 5.39 -0.93
CA MET A 46 3.20 3.96 -0.60
C MET A 46 4.28 3.45 0.35
N HIS A 47 5.55 3.72 0.05
CA HIS A 47 6.66 3.29 0.90
C HIS A 47 6.63 3.94 2.29
N LEU A 48 6.31 5.23 2.38
CA LEU A 48 6.28 5.95 3.65
C LEU A 48 5.09 5.50 4.51
N LEU A 49 3.89 5.40 3.93
CA LEU A 49 2.71 4.94 4.66
C LEU A 49 2.82 3.49 5.10
N ALA A 50 3.40 2.61 4.28
CA ALA A 50 3.64 1.23 4.69
C ALA A 50 4.61 1.15 5.88
N GLN A 51 5.57 2.07 5.97
CA GLN A 51 6.56 2.10 7.03
C GLN A 51 6.05 2.77 8.31
N SER A 52 5.07 3.67 8.21
CA SER A 52 4.48 4.36 9.36
C SER A 52 3.43 3.54 10.11
N LYS A 53 3.19 2.29 9.70
CA LYS A 53 2.23 1.42 10.38
C LYS A 53 2.72 1.05 11.77
N ILE A 54 1.86 1.27 12.77
CA ILE A 54 2.06 0.85 14.16
C ILE A 54 1.07 -0.29 14.43
N ASN A 55 1.57 -1.44 14.91
CA ASN A 55 0.76 -2.64 15.15
C ASN A 55 -0.08 -3.07 13.93
N GLY A 56 0.47 -2.91 12.72
CA GLY A 56 -0.17 -3.29 11.46
C GLY A 56 -1.26 -2.33 10.96
N LYS A 57 -1.48 -1.20 11.63
CA LYS A 57 -2.44 -0.15 11.20
C LYS A 57 -1.70 1.12 10.86
N PHE A 58 -2.23 1.88 9.89
CA PHE A 58 -1.74 3.22 9.62
C PHE A 58 -1.94 4.11 10.85
N ASP A 59 -0.91 4.86 11.20
CA ASP A 59 -0.94 5.79 12.33
C ASP A 59 -1.93 6.93 12.06
N ASN A 60 -2.94 7.08 12.91
CA ASN A 60 -4.01 8.07 12.75
C ASN A 60 -3.57 9.51 13.03
N ARG A 61 -2.35 9.69 13.56
CA ARG A 61 -1.72 11.00 13.77
C ARG A 61 -1.20 11.63 12.49
N ILE A 62 -1.12 10.85 11.40
CA ILE A 62 -0.67 11.34 10.10
C ILE A 62 -1.71 12.33 9.54
N PRO A 63 -1.33 13.59 9.27
CA PRO A 63 -2.25 14.57 8.71
C PRO A 63 -2.73 14.13 7.33
N ASN A 64 -4.01 14.36 7.04
CA ASN A 64 -4.65 14.04 5.76
C ASN A 64 -4.51 12.57 5.31
N LEU A 65 -4.34 11.63 6.25
CA LEU A 65 -4.11 10.20 5.97
C LEU A 65 -5.12 9.64 4.97
N THR A 66 -6.41 9.91 5.17
CA THR A 66 -7.49 9.41 4.29
C THR A 66 -7.36 9.95 2.87
N GLN A 67 -7.01 11.23 2.71
CA GLN A 67 -6.79 11.85 1.40
C GLN A 67 -5.57 11.25 0.71
N ILE A 68 -4.48 11.00 1.44
CA ILE A 68 -3.27 10.34 0.90
C ILE A 68 -3.60 8.91 0.45
N GLN A 69 -4.33 8.14 1.27
CA GLN A 69 -4.76 6.79 0.90
C GLN A 69 -5.65 6.80 -0.34
N ASN A 70 -6.65 7.69 -0.39
CA ASN A 70 -7.52 7.82 -1.57
C ASN A 70 -6.72 8.18 -2.83
N LEU A 71 -5.75 9.09 -2.75
CA LEU A 71 -4.90 9.45 -3.88
C LEU A 71 -4.11 8.24 -4.40
N ILE A 72 -3.51 7.46 -3.50
CA ILE A 72 -2.78 6.23 -3.86
C ILE A 72 -3.74 5.23 -4.50
N ASP A 73 -4.86 4.93 -3.83
CA ASP A 73 -5.83 3.93 -4.28
C ASP A 73 -6.42 4.30 -5.66
N ASP A 74 -6.78 5.57 -5.87
CA ASP A 74 -7.36 6.06 -7.12
C ASP A 74 -6.39 5.96 -8.31
N ILE A 75 -5.08 5.97 -8.07
CA ILE A 75 -4.06 5.82 -9.11
C ILE A 75 -3.70 4.35 -9.31
N VAL A 76 -3.42 3.64 -8.21
CA VAL A 76 -2.99 2.24 -8.23
C VAL A 76 -4.09 1.31 -8.76
N LEU A 77 -5.34 1.55 -8.39
CA LEU A 77 -6.46 0.66 -8.77
C LEU A 77 -6.94 0.87 -10.21
N LYS A 78 -6.49 1.93 -10.90
CA LYS A 78 -6.77 2.09 -12.34
C LYS A 78 -6.17 0.96 -13.17
N ASP A 79 -4.95 0.54 -12.83
CA ASP A 79 -4.29 -0.58 -13.47
C ASP A 79 -3.37 -1.29 -12.49
N ILE A 80 -3.90 -2.29 -11.80
CA ILE A 80 -3.15 -3.03 -10.79
C ILE A 80 -1.98 -3.83 -11.38
N THR A 81 -1.98 -4.10 -12.69
CA THR A 81 -0.91 -4.88 -13.35
C THR A 81 0.37 -4.07 -13.47
N ILE A 82 0.25 -2.77 -13.76
CA ILE A 82 1.39 -1.84 -13.79
C ILE A 82 1.95 -1.63 -12.38
N TRP A 83 1.07 -1.55 -11.38
CA TRP A 83 1.45 -1.22 -10.01
C TRP A 83 1.82 -2.42 -9.13
N GLU A 84 1.68 -3.66 -9.63
CA GLU A 84 1.93 -4.91 -8.88
C GLU A 84 3.24 -4.88 -8.09
N GLN A 85 4.36 -4.63 -8.78
CA GLN A 85 5.68 -4.69 -8.16
C GLN A 85 5.86 -3.58 -7.11
N HIS A 86 5.32 -2.39 -7.35
CA HIS A 86 5.39 -1.27 -6.40
C HIS A 86 4.55 -1.54 -5.14
N ILE A 87 3.40 -2.20 -5.26
CA ILE A 87 2.60 -2.66 -4.12
C ILE A 87 3.40 -3.68 -3.31
N ILE A 88 4.03 -4.65 -3.96
CA ILE A 88 4.83 -5.70 -3.32
C ILE A 88 6.04 -5.09 -2.57
N ASP A 89 6.81 -4.24 -3.25
CA ASP A 89 8.06 -3.68 -2.73
C ASP A 89 7.81 -2.70 -1.56
N SER A 90 6.75 -1.89 -1.66
CA SER A 90 6.33 -1.03 -0.56
C SER A 90 5.71 -1.84 0.58
N GLY A 91 4.97 -2.89 0.23
CA GLY A 91 4.06 -3.58 1.13
C GLY A 91 2.90 -2.69 1.58
N TYR A 92 2.54 -1.69 0.78
CA TYR A 92 1.38 -0.86 1.02
C TYR A 92 0.09 -1.64 0.75
N LEU A 93 -0.75 -1.78 1.77
CA LEU A 93 -2.08 -2.37 1.64
C LEU A 93 -3.11 -1.51 2.37
N SER A 94 -3.99 -0.89 1.59
CA SER A 94 -5.23 -0.26 2.05
C SER A 94 -6.37 -1.28 2.01
N GLU A 95 -7.46 -0.99 2.72
CA GLU A 95 -8.67 -1.82 2.68
C GLU A 95 -9.25 -1.91 1.26
N LYS A 96 -9.18 -0.82 0.47
CA LYS A 96 -9.65 -0.79 -0.92
C LYS A 96 -8.81 -1.73 -1.79
N ILE A 97 -7.48 -1.67 -1.70
CA ILE A 97 -6.60 -2.59 -2.45
C ILE A 97 -6.89 -4.04 -2.08
N ILE A 98 -6.97 -4.35 -0.78
CA ILE A 98 -7.27 -5.72 -0.32
C ILE A 98 -8.61 -6.19 -0.89
N LYS A 99 -9.64 -5.34 -0.85
CA LYS A 99 -10.97 -5.67 -1.39
C LYS A 99 -10.90 -5.94 -2.91
N THR A 100 -10.30 -5.03 -3.68
CA THR A 100 -10.22 -5.15 -5.14
C THR A 100 -9.43 -6.39 -5.57
N VAL A 101 -8.27 -6.65 -4.94
CA VAL A 101 -7.46 -7.85 -5.21
C VAL A 101 -8.26 -9.12 -4.91
N ASN A 102 -8.98 -9.16 -3.79
CA ASN A 102 -9.83 -10.30 -3.44
C ASN A 102 -11.03 -10.50 -4.36
N GLU A 103 -11.58 -9.42 -4.93
CA GLU A 103 -12.68 -9.48 -5.90
C GLU A 103 -12.20 -9.99 -7.27
N LYS A 104 -11.02 -9.56 -7.73
CA LYS A 104 -10.40 -10.05 -8.97
C LYS A 104 -10.17 -11.56 -8.94
N LEU A 105 -9.89 -12.15 -7.76
CA LEU A 105 -9.82 -13.60 -7.59
C LEU A 105 -11.17 -14.35 -7.69
N ARG A 106 -12.31 -13.69 -7.45
CA ARG A 106 -13.64 -14.37 -7.44
C ARG A 106 -14.33 -14.35 -8.80
N LYS A 107 -14.01 -13.35 -9.63
CA LYS A 107 -14.73 -13.13 -10.88
C LYS A 107 -14.28 -14.15 -11.93
N SER A 108 -15.23 -14.86 -12.51
CA SER A 108 -15.01 -15.84 -13.59
C SER A 108 -14.59 -15.22 -14.93
N LYS A 109 -14.62 -13.88 -15.05
CA LYS A 109 -14.25 -13.11 -16.24
C LYS A 109 -13.20 -12.03 -15.95
N THR A 110 -12.31 -12.25 -14.97
CA THR A 110 -11.17 -11.36 -14.78
C THR A 110 -10.15 -11.58 -15.90
N ASP A 111 -9.56 -10.51 -16.41
CA ASP A 111 -8.42 -10.61 -17.32
C ASP A 111 -7.29 -11.44 -16.68
N PHE A 112 -6.62 -12.29 -17.48
CA PHE A 112 -5.61 -13.21 -16.95
C PHE A 112 -4.43 -12.47 -16.31
N GLN A 113 -4.03 -11.31 -16.84
CA GLN A 113 -2.94 -10.50 -16.26
C GLN A 113 -3.38 -9.86 -14.95
N GLU A 114 -4.61 -9.37 -14.88
CA GLU A 114 -5.16 -8.84 -13.62
C GLU A 114 -5.27 -9.93 -12.54
N LEU A 115 -5.66 -11.14 -12.93
CA LEU A 115 -5.70 -12.30 -12.03
C LEU A 115 -4.29 -12.67 -11.56
N LYS A 116 -3.33 -12.75 -12.49
CA LYS A 116 -1.92 -13.03 -12.19
C LYS A 116 -1.34 -12.00 -11.23
N ALA A 117 -1.53 -10.71 -11.49
CA ALA A 117 -1.07 -9.64 -10.62
C ALA A 117 -1.70 -9.73 -9.22
N SER A 118 -3.00 -10.01 -9.15
CA SER A 118 -3.70 -10.21 -7.88
C SER A 118 -3.13 -11.38 -7.07
N VAL A 119 -2.81 -12.51 -7.74
CA VAL A 119 -2.17 -13.66 -7.10
C VAL A 119 -0.73 -13.32 -6.66
N GLY A 120 0.03 -12.60 -7.48
CA GLY A 120 1.38 -12.13 -7.14
C GLY A 120 1.39 -11.30 -5.86
N ILE A 121 0.56 -10.25 -5.81
CA ILE A 121 0.40 -9.39 -4.62
C ILE A 121 0.05 -10.22 -3.38
N ILE A 122 -0.94 -11.10 -3.48
CA ILE A 122 -1.36 -11.95 -2.36
C ILE A 122 -0.21 -12.81 -1.86
N THR A 123 0.43 -13.56 -2.77
CA THR A 123 1.46 -14.54 -2.38
C THR A 123 2.69 -13.87 -1.78
N SER A 124 3.08 -12.69 -2.28
CA SER A 124 4.20 -11.92 -1.75
C SER A 124 3.89 -11.26 -0.41
N LEU A 125 2.64 -10.84 -0.17
CA LEU A 125 2.28 -10.07 1.03
C LEU A 125 1.49 -10.86 2.09
N VAL A 126 1.13 -12.13 1.85
CA VAL A 126 0.37 -12.98 2.79
C VAL A 126 1.05 -13.16 4.15
N ASN A 127 2.37 -13.03 4.21
CA ASN A 127 3.13 -13.14 5.47
C ASN A 127 3.10 -11.83 6.28
N ARG A 128 2.67 -10.71 5.70
CA ARG A 128 2.38 -9.49 6.47
C ARG A 128 1.00 -9.70 7.10
N HIS A 129 0.85 -9.41 8.40
CA HIS A 129 -0.37 -9.64 9.20
C HIS A 129 -1.68 -9.01 8.66
N GLU A 130 -1.60 -8.31 7.54
CA GLU A 130 -2.63 -7.48 6.92
C GLU A 130 -3.59 -8.29 6.03
N TRP A 131 -3.18 -9.46 5.51
CA TRP A 131 -4.04 -10.30 4.66
C TRP A 131 -4.90 -11.32 5.42
N GLY A 132 -4.82 -11.33 6.76
CA GLY A 132 -5.54 -12.27 7.62
C GLY A 132 -4.93 -13.68 7.66
N SER A 133 -5.76 -14.71 7.89
CA SER A 133 -5.29 -16.09 8.07
C SER A 133 -4.66 -16.65 6.80
N LYS A 134 -3.34 -16.86 6.84
CA LYS A 134 -2.53 -17.51 5.80
C LYS A 134 -3.21 -18.73 5.19
N THR A 135 -3.71 -19.62 6.04
CA THR A 135 -4.39 -20.86 5.63
C THR A 135 -5.61 -20.58 4.75
N LYS A 136 -6.45 -19.60 5.10
CA LYS A 136 -7.63 -19.23 4.29
C LYS A 136 -7.25 -18.73 2.91
N VAL A 137 -6.15 -17.97 2.82
CA VAL A 137 -5.64 -17.42 1.56
C VAL A 137 -5.12 -18.54 0.66
N TYR A 138 -4.28 -19.43 1.17
CA TYR A 138 -3.74 -20.56 0.38
C TYR A 138 -4.83 -21.55 -0.04
N THR A 139 -5.78 -21.88 0.82
CA THR A 139 -6.91 -22.75 0.45
C THR A 139 -7.69 -22.18 -0.72
N ARG A 140 -7.87 -20.85 -0.74
CA ARG A 140 -8.58 -20.15 -1.81
C ARG A 140 -7.78 -20.12 -3.12
N LEU A 141 -6.47 -19.91 -3.06
CA LEU A 141 -5.59 -20.03 -4.23
C LEU A 141 -5.60 -21.46 -4.80
N ILE A 142 -5.50 -22.47 -3.95
CA ILE A 142 -5.56 -23.88 -4.36
C ILE A 142 -6.90 -24.22 -5.01
N SER A 143 -8.02 -23.66 -4.53
CA SER A 143 -9.33 -23.88 -5.16
C SER A 143 -9.42 -23.33 -6.59
N LEU A 144 -8.66 -22.28 -6.91
CA LEU A 144 -8.59 -21.73 -8.27
C LEU A 144 -7.78 -22.62 -9.23
N LEU A 145 -6.87 -23.44 -8.71
CA LEU A 145 -6.06 -24.39 -9.49
C LEU A 145 -6.75 -25.74 -9.72
N LYS A 146 -7.90 -25.99 -9.07
CA LYS A 146 -8.67 -27.24 -9.20
C LYS A 146 -9.65 -27.23 -10.39
N VAL A 147 -9.49 -26.27 -11.30
CA VAL A 147 -10.24 -26.16 -12.56
C VAL A 147 -9.55 -27.02 -13.62
#